data_AF-I5BRI5-F1
#
_entry.id   AF-I5BRI5-F1
#
_cell.length_a   1.000
_cell.length_b   1.000
_cell.length_c   1.000
_cell.angle_alpha   90.00
_cell.angle_beta   90.00
_cell.angle_gamma   90.00
#
_symmetry.space_group_name_H-M   'P 1'
#
loop_
_entity.id
_entity.type
_entity.pdbx_description
1 polymer ?
#
loop_
_entity_poly.entity_id
_entity_poly.type
_entity_poly.pdbx_seq_one_letter_code
_entity_poly.pdbx_strand_id
1 'polypeptide(L)'
;NWLNKNLYAIPPKSPMGEAIAYAHSRWAGLSFYTLHGDMEIDNNLVENAVRPLAVGRKNYLFAGSHDAAHMTAAMYSFMASCKRNGVDEREWLSDIFDRVQGIMHKDLFKLLPSNWAKYRGQL
;
A
#
# COMPACT_ATOMS: atom_id res chain seq x y z
N ASN A 1 28.17 -18.19 -2.37
CA ASN A 1 27.26 -17.58 -3.36
C ASN A 1 28.09 -16.77 -4.38
N TRP A 2 27.70 -16.74 -5.66
CA TRP A 2 28.34 -15.93 -6.72
C TRP A 2 28.49 -14.47 -6.32
N LEU A 3 27.47 -13.92 -5.65
CA LEU A 3 27.46 -12.52 -5.19
C LEU A 3 28.63 -12.21 -4.23
N ASN A 4 28.88 -13.07 -3.24
CA ASN A 4 29.98 -12.88 -2.27
C ASN A 4 31.36 -12.98 -2.91
N LYS A 5 31.50 -13.81 -3.96
CA LYS A 5 32.77 -13.93 -4.70
C LYS A 5 33.10 -12.66 -5.47
N ASN A 6 32.08 -12.00 -6.01
CA ASN A 6 32.25 -10.80 -6.83
C ASN A 6 32.31 -9.51 -6.00
N LEU A 7 31.83 -9.52 -4.75
CA LEU A 7 31.83 -8.35 -3.85
C LEU A 7 33.23 -7.74 -3.66
N TYR A 8 34.27 -8.57 -3.58
CA TYR A 8 35.66 -8.12 -3.39
C TYR A 8 36.47 -8.09 -4.69
N ALA A 9 35.96 -8.68 -5.77
CA ALA A 9 36.65 -8.76 -7.05
C ALA A 9 36.45 -7.50 -7.92
N ILE A 10 35.40 -6.73 -7.65
CA ILE A 10 35.00 -5.58 -8.46
C ILE A 10 35.26 -4.28 -7.67
N PRO A 11 35.80 -3.23 -8.32
CA PRO A 11 36.00 -1.95 -7.65
C PRO A 11 34.67 -1.42 -7.06
N PRO A 12 34.62 -1.09 -5.75
CA PRO A 12 33.36 -0.81 -5.05
C PRO A 12 32.64 0.45 -5.54
N LYS A 13 33.38 1.43 -6.09
CA LYS A 13 32.85 2.67 -6.65
C LYS A 13 32.49 2.57 -8.14
N SER A 14 32.62 1.40 -8.75
CA SER A 14 32.12 1.19 -10.11
C SER A 14 30.59 0.99 -10.07
N PRO A 15 29.85 1.30 -11.15
CA PRO A 15 28.41 1.05 -11.20
C PRO A 15 28.04 -0.41 -10.87
N MET A 16 28.87 -1.37 -11.29
CA MET A 16 28.69 -2.78 -10.97
C MET A 16 28.99 -3.08 -9.48
N GLY A 17 30.04 -2.49 -8.92
CA GLY A 17 30.39 -2.63 -7.51
C GLY A 17 29.28 -2.11 -6.59
N GLU A 18 28.70 -0.95 -6.93
CA GLU A 18 27.56 -0.37 -6.20
C GLU A 18 26.32 -1.27 -6.29
N ALA A 19 25.98 -1.78 -7.48
CA ALA A 19 24.86 -2.69 -7.67
C ALA A 19 25.01 -4.00 -6.87
N ILE A 20 26.21 -4.58 -6.87
CA ILE A 20 26.50 -5.80 -6.11
C ILE A 20 26.42 -5.54 -4.61
N ALA A 21 26.99 -4.45 -4.11
CA ALA A 21 26.91 -4.08 -2.69
C ALA A 21 25.45 -3.84 -2.25
N TYR A 22 24.66 -3.18 -3.11
CA TYR A 22 23.24 -2.93 -2.89
C TYR A 22 22.43 -4.24 -2.82
N ALA A 23 22.65 -5.16 -3.76
CA ALA A 23 21.99 -6.46 -3.78
C ALA A 23 22.43 -7.35 -2.61
N HIS A 24 23.72 -7.34 -2.27
CA HIS A 24 24.29 -8.17 -1.20
C HIS A 24 23.68 -7.83 0.16
N SER A 25 23.58 -6.54 0.50
CA SER A 25 22.95 -6.11 1.76
C SER A 25 21.46 -6.47 1.87
N ARG A 26 20.78 -6.73 0.75
CA ARG A 26 19.35 -7.06 0.68
C ARG A 26 19.06 -8.52 0.32
N TRP A 27 20.08 -9.34 0.13
CA TRP A 27 19.94 -10.69 -0.41
C TRP A 27 18.98 -11.57 0.40
N ALA A 28 19.02 -11.46 1.73
CA ALA A 28 18.11 -12.20 2.61
C ALA A 28 16.63 -11.90 2.33
N GLY A 29 16.27 -10.63 2.08
CA GLY A 29 14.91 -10.25 1.70
C GLY A 29 14.58 -10.64 0.25
N LEU A 30 15.50 -10.41 -0.68
CA LEU A 30 15.31 -10.73 -2.10
C LEU A 30 15.14 -12.23 -2.38
N SER A 31 15.72 -13.09 -1.55
CA SER A 31 15.62 -14.55 -1.68
C SER A 31 14.53 -15.16 -0.81
N PHE A 32 13.79 -14.36 -0.03
CA PHE A 32 12.82 -14.85 0.93
C PHE A 32 11.66 -15.61 0.29
N TYR A 33 11.27 -15.25 -0.94
CA TYR A 33 10.25 -15.96 -1.72
C TYR A 33 10.62 -17.44 -1.97
N THR A 34 11.90 -17.79 -1.96
CA THR A 34 12.33 -19.20 -2.15
C THR A 34 11.94 -20.10 -0.98
N LEU A 35 11.61 -19.51 0.18
CA LEU A 35 11.15 -20.20 1.38
C LEU A 35 9.62 -20.26 1.46
N HIS A 36 8.91 -19.43 0.69
CA HIS A 36 7.48 -19.16 0.82
C HIS A 36 6.83 -19.11 -0.57
N GLY A 37 6.20 -20.21 -0.99
CA GLY A 37 5.60 -20.34 -2.33
C GLY A 37 4.36 -19.46 -2.58
N ASP A 38 3.86 -18.80 -1.54
CA ASP A 38 2.81 -17.78 -1.58
C ASP A 38 3.34 -16.37 -1.86
N MET A 39 4.65 -16.19 -1.90
CA MET A 39 5.29 -14.90 -2.21
C MET A 39 5.74 -14.84 -3.67
N GLU A 40 5.53 -13.67 -4.27
CA GLU A 40 6.05 -13.37 -5.60
C GLU A 40 7.55 -13.06 -5.56
N ILE A 41 8.26 -13.40 -6.64
CA ILE A 41 9.69 -13.09 -6.82
C ILE A 41 9.95 -11.58 -6.94
N ASP A 42 8.94 -10.83 -7.37
CA ASP A 42 9.01 -9.39 -7.59
C ASP A 42 7.92 -8.64 -6.83
N ASN A 43 8.05 -7.32 -6.79
CA ASN A 43 7.11 -6.41 -6.13
C ASN A 43 6.15 -5.72 -7.11
N ASN A 44 6.01 -6.21 -8.36
CA ASN A 44 5.26 -5.52 -9.41
C ASN A 44 3.81 -5.24 -9.01
N LEU A 45 3.17 -6.17 -8.30
CA LEU A 45 1.80 -5.98 -7.80
C LEU A 45 1.69 -4.79 -6.85
N VAL A 46 2.65 -4.65 -5.93
CA VAL A 46 2.71 -3.53 -4.97
C VAL A 46 3.02 -2.22 -5.70
N GLU A 47 3.99 -2.22 -6.63
CA GLU A 47 4.31 -1.04 -7.41
C GLU A 47 3.14 -0.57 -8.27
N ASN A 48 2.42 -1.50 -8.90
CA ASN A 48 1.20 -1.22 -9.66
C ASN A 48 0.12 -0.62 -8.76
N ALA A 49 -0.03 -1.10 -7.53
CA ALA A 49 -0.99 -0.57 -6.56
C ALA A 49 -0.65 0.86 -6.10
N VAL A 50 0.64 1.18 -5.96
CA VAL A 50 1.11 2.51 -5.53
C VAL A 50 1.24 3.50 -6.70
N ARG A 51 1.38 3.02 -7.94
CA ARG A 51 1.58 3.86 -9.13
C ARG A 51 0.53 4.98 -9.30
N PRO A 52 -0.78 4.77 -9.08
CA PRO A 52 -1.78 5.84 -9.18
C PRO A 52 -1.48 7.01 -8.24
N LEU A 53 -1.02 6.74 -7.01
CA LEU A 53 -0.60 7.78 -6.06
C LEU A 53 0.63 8.55 -6.57
N ALA A 54 1.62 7.82 -7.08
CA ALA A 54 2.86 8.41 -7.61
C ALA A 54 2.66 9.26 -8.88
N VAL A 55 1.66 8.91 -9.70
CA VAL A 55 1.26 9.72 -10.87
C VAL A 55 0.40 10.90 -10.42
N GLY A 56 -0.58 10.66 -9.55
CA GLY A 56 -1.52 11.67 -9.08
C GLY A 56 -0.88 12.79 -8.27
N ARG A 57 0.26 12.56 -7.59
CA ARG A 57 0.98 13.60 -6.82
C ARG A 57 1.31 14.86 -7.62
N LYS A 58 1.47 14.76 -8.95
CA LYS A 58 1.70 15.91 -9.84
C LYS A 58 0.45 16.76 -10.07
N ASN A 59 -0.73 16.20 -9.79
CA ASN A 59 -2.05 16.80 -10.03
C ASN A 59 -2.71 17.29 -8.73
N TYR A 60 -2.14 17.00 -7.56
CA TYR A 60 -2.70 17.45 -6.28
C TYR A 60 -2.30 18.90 -6.00
N LEU A 61 -3.08 19.85 -6.51
CA LEU A 61 -2.89 21.29 -6.33
C LEU A 61 -2.86 21.74 -4.84
N PHE A 62 -3.34 20.89 -3.92
CA PHE A 62 -3.51 21.22 -2.50
C PHE A 62 -2.63 20.38 -1.54
N ALA A 63 -1.78 19.49 -2.07
CA ALA A 63 -0.90 18.65 -1.25
C ALA A 63 0.47 19.32 -0.99
N GLY A 64 0.46 20.59 -0.56
CA GLY A 64 1.67 21.39 -0.33
C GLY A 64 2.22 21.35 1.10
N SER A 65 1.46 20.81 2.07
CA SER A 65 1.85 20.70 3.48
C SER A 65 1.92 19.25 3.95
N HIS A 66 2.62 19.01 5.06
CA HIS A 66 2.69 17.69 5.69
C HIS A 66 1.31 17.16 6.08
N ASP A 67 0.46 18.02 6.65
CA ASP A 67 -0.91 17.67 7.04
C ASP A 67 -1.76 17.28 5.83
N ALA A 68 -1.65 18.01 4.72
CA ALA A 68 -2.35 17.69 3.48
C ALA A 68 -1.87 16.35 2.90
N ALA A 69 -0.58 16.04 2.99
CA ALA A 69 -0.04 14.74 2.60
C ALA A 69 -0.59 13.59 3.47
N HIS A 70 -0.70 13.80 4.78
CA HIS A 70 -1.28 12.82 5.71
C HIS A 70 -2.76 12.56 5.41
N MET A 71 -3.56 13.60 5.20
CA MET A 71 -4.96 13.46 4.79
C MET A 71 -5.10 12.74 3.46
N THR A 72 -4.26 13.08 2.48
CA THR A 72 -4.26 12.41 1.17
C THR A 72 -3.96 10.92 1.33
N ALA A 73 -2.97 10.55 2.14
CA ALA A 73 -2.65 9.15 2.42
C ALA A 73 -3.82 8.40 3.08
N ALA A 74 -4.52 9.04 4.03
CA ALA A 74 -5.71 8.47 4.65
C ALA A 74 -6.84 8.22 3.62
N MET A 75 -7.11 9.18 2.75
CA MET A 75 -8.13 9.05 1.68
C MET A 75 -7.78 7.93 0.69
N TYR A 76 -6.53 7.86 0.22
CA TYR A 76 -6.08 6.78 -0.67
C TYR A 76 -6.18 5.41 -0.01
N SER A 77 -5.83 5.31 1.27
CA SER A 77 -5.95 4.07 2.04
C SER A 77 -7.41 3.64 2.19
N PHE A 78 -8.31 4.59 2.42
CA PHE A 78 -9.75 4.36 2.47
C PHE A 78 -10.29 3.85 1.13
N MET A 79 -10.03 4.55 0.02
CA MET A 79 -10.49 4.13 -1.32
C MET A 79 -9.94 2.74 -1.70
N ALA A 80 -8.66 2.48 -1.41
CA ALA A 80 -8.06 1.18 -1.64
C ALA A 80 -8.73 0.06 -0.81
N SER A 81 -9.14 0.36 0.43
CA SER A 81 -9.89 -0.56 1.27
C SER A 81 -11.27 -0.89 0.69
N CYS A 82 -12.04 0.11 0.25
CA CYS A 82 -13.32 -0.10 -0.41
C CYS A 82 -13.18 -0.97 -1.67
N LYS A 83 -12.25 -0.61 -2.56
CA LYS A 83 -11.95 -1.39 -3.77
C LYS A 83 -11.57 -2.84 -3.45
N ARG A 84 -10.74 -3.07 -2.43
CA ARG A 84 -10.35 -4.43 -1.98
C ARG A 84 -11.54 -5.25 -1.49
N ASN A 85 -12.55 -4.61 -0.91
CA ASN A 85 -13.77 -5.27 -0.42
C ASN A 85 -14.90 -5.30 -1.47
N GLY A 86 -14.66 -4.85 -2.70
CA GLY A 86 -15.69 -4.79 -3.76
C GLY A 86 -16.82 -3.82 -3.45
N VAL A 87 -16.52 -2.77 -2.68
CA VAL A 87 -17.49 -1.75 -2.24
C VAL A 87 -17.30 -0.48 -3.05
N ASP A 88 -18.39 0.08 -3.58
CA ASP A 88 -18.38 1.41 -4.20
C ASP A 88 -18.12 2.48 -3.14
N GLU A 89 -17.06 3.28 -3.35
CA GLU A 89 -16.59 4.26 -2.38
C GLU A 89 -17.64 5.34 -2.09
N ARG A 90 -18.41 5.73 -3.11
CA ARG A 90 -19.41 6.80 -3.01
C ARG A 90 -20.66 6.30 -2.29
N GLU A 91 -21.14 5.11 -2.62
CA GLU A 91 -22.27 4.49 -1.93
C GLU A 91 -21.97 4.29 -0.45
N TRP A 92 -20.77 3.77 -0.13
CA TRP A 92 -20.33 3.59 1.24
C TRP A 92 -20.30 4.93 1.97
N LEU A 93 -19.68 5.97 1.39
CA LEU A 93 -19.53 7.26 2.05
C LEU A 93 -20.87 7.94 2.31
N SER A 94 -21.81 7.82 1.37
CA SER A 94 -23.17 8.35 1.53
C SER A 94 -23.91 7.68 2.68
N ASP A 95 -23.94 6.34 2.71
CA ASP A 95 -24.61 5.56 3.76
C ASP A 95 -24.01 5.84 5.14
N ILE A 96 -22.69 6.00 5.21
CA ILE A 96 -21.97 6.24 6.47
C ILE A 96 -22.31 7.60 7.05
N PHE A 97 -22.37 8.65 6.23
CA PHE A 97 -22.71 9.97 6.72
C PHE A 97 -24.12 10.03 7.32
N ASP A 98 -25.06 9.26 6.77
CA ASP A 98 -26.42 9.16 7.32
C ASP A 98 -26.43 8.38 8.65
N ARG A 99 -25.61 7.33 8.77
CA ARG A 99 -25.67 6.39 9.90
C ARG A 99 -24.76 6.75 11.07
N VAL A 100 -23.66 7.47 10.82
CA VAL A 100 -22.61 7.71 11.82
C VAL A 100 -23.12 8.51 13.02
N GLN A 101 -24.14 9.35 12.84
CA GLN A 101 -24.73 10.13 13.93
C GLN A 101 -25.57 9.28 14.90
N GLY A 102 -26.16 8.17 14.42
CA GLY A 102 -27.06 7.31 15.20
C GLY A 102 -26.41 6.05 15.77
N ILE A 103 -25.19 5.71 15.34
CA ILE A 103 -24.53 4.47 15.75
C ILE A 103 -23.82 4.61 17.10
N MET A 104 -23.95 3.60 17.95
CA MET A 104 -23.17 3.52 19.18
C MET A 104 -21.68 3.29 18.87
N HIS A 105 -20.78 3.84 19.69
CA HIS A 105 -19.34 3.67 19.51
C HIS A 105 -18.89 2.20 19.40
N LYS A 106 -19.51 1.30 20.20
CA LYS A 106 -19.23 -0.14 20.18
C LYS A 106 -19.57 -0.81 18.83
N ASP A 107 -20.41 -0.19 18.03
CA ASP A 107 -20.94 -0.72 16.77
C ASP A 107 -20.25 -0.11 15.53
N LEU A 108 -19.28 0.81 15.71
CA LEU A 108 -18.53 1.44 14.62
C LEU A 108 -17.87 0.44 13.67
N PHE A 109 -17.48 -0.73 14.15
CA PHE A 109 -16.89 -1.76 13.29
C PHE A 109 -17.84 -2.24 12.18
N LYS A 110 -19.16 -2.09 12.35
CA LYS A 110 -20.18 -2.42 11.32
C LYS A 110 -20.09 -1.50 10.11
N LEU A 111 -19.56 -0.30 10.31
CA LEU A 111 -19.39 0.71 9.29
C LEU A 111 -18.19 0.46 8.39
N LEU A 112 -17.19 -0.32 8.83
CA LEU A 112 -15.98 -0.58 8.05
C LEU A 112 -16.32 -1.16 6.65
N PRO A 113 -15.60 -0.80 5.58
CA PRO A 113 -15.89 -1.30 4.23
C PRO A 113 -16.00 -2.82 4.13
N SER A 114 -15.19 -3.57 4.90
CA SER A 114 -15.23 -5.04 4.94
C SER A 114 -16.52 -5.61 5.53
N ASN A 115 -17.18 -4.86 6.41
CA ASN A 115 -18.40 -5.29 7.11
C ASN A 115 -19.65 -4.63 6.52
N TRP A 116 -19.49 -3.54 5.79
CA TRP A 116 -20.59 -2.69 5.32
C TRP A 116 -21.66 -3.47 4.56
N ALA A 117 -21.27 -4.34 3.63
CA ALA A 117 -22.22 -5.14 2.86
C ALA A 117 -23.14 -6.03 3.72
N LYS A 118 -22.66 -6.48 4.89
CA LYS A 118 -23.41 -7.31 5.83
C LYS A 118 -24.38 -6.51 6.70
N TYR A 119 -24.04 -5.26 7.01
CA TYR A 119 -24.78 -4.42 7.96
C TYR A 119 -25.50 -3.23 7.32
N ARG A 120 -25.39 -3.02 5.99
CA ARG A 120 -26.17 -2.02 5.25
C ARG A 120 -27.66 -2.38 5.32
N GLY A 121 -28.50 -1.39 5.65
CA GLY A 121 -29.95 -1.56 5.83
C GLY A 121 -30.41 -2.09 7.20
N GLN A 122 -29.51 -2.21 8.20
CA GLN A 122 -29.87 -2.66 9.56
C GLN A 122 -30.06 -1.51 10.57
N LEU A 123 -30.61 -0.38 10.15
CA LEU A 123 -30.97 0.73 11.05
C LEU A 123 -32.36 1.24 10.74
#